data_AF-A0A3Q2E410-F1
#
_entry.id   AF-A0A3Q2E410-F1
#
_cell.length_a   1.000
_cell.length_b   1.000
_cell.length_c   1.000
_cell.angle_alpha   90.00
_cell.angle_beta   90.00
_cell.angle_gamma   90.00
#
_symmetry.space_group_name_H-M   'P 1'
#
loop_
_entity.id
_entity.type
_entity.pdbx_description
1 polymer ?
#
loop_
_entity_poly.entity_id
_entity_poly.type
_entity_poly.pdbx_seq_one_letter_code
_entity_poly.pdbx_strand_id
1 'polypeptide(L)'
;MSAFCLDLQTPAVLSAPLELDSDCMEPRAGPGAQQPGGFQGHQPPPAGSGGLGTALEEELALISGERGGEEQLAELEAPASGHHADMLLLFRQKEKDLVLAAKLGKALLERNQDLTKQYEKMHKDLSLCLSTADLIAVMYDQLRRNEEVLRWMSGQMNRAGPEQTLEYLHSTPRVPRRRPACDQLCVPCQIKMLSERKMELERRVHAMMEENELLQNTVDDLRERTLLLEKQCHEKDLQLRQSQLELQEVQTSRRHLTAKLAELTEENSLQTLTPHPSSLLCEIEQSMEQEEQEQEREQLRLQLWEAYCEVRSLCSHLRGNDVTDSALSTDSSMDESSETSSVKDVPTGSLHTGLLELRRLTQNLLDGNESTMALLSVEICSLREDNVRMRAMADVREPSEQLQSAIRDRDDAIANVSLTSQIQEKIVIDQQLMDKHQDEWRSVCTPLSGSTRSQSPRRARRFSERDKRLFSFFKKN
;
A
#
# COMPACT_ATOMS: atom_id res chain seq x y z
N MET A 1 16.82 -13.23 71.51
CA MET A 1 15.84 -13.99 70.71
C MET A 1 15.80 -13.32 69.35
N SER A 2 16.59 -13.82 68.39
CA SER A 2 16.16 -14.57 67.18
C SER A 2 15.52 -13.64 66.11
N ALA A 3 15.91 -13.58 64.83
CA ALA A 3 16.82 -14.31 63.94
C ALA A 3 17.12 -13.36 62.72
N PHE A 4 18.34 -13.27 62.16
CA PHE A 4 18.85 -13.90 60.89
C PHE A 4 17.80 -13.97 59.75
N CYS A 5 18.01 -13.44 58.53
CA CYS A 5 19.10 -13.64 57.52
C CYS A 5 19.40 -12.31 56.76
N LEU A 6 20.61 -11.88 56.31
CA LEU A 6 21.58 -12.43 55.31
C LEU A 6 20.91 -12.78 53.95
N ASP A 7 21.31 -12.33 52.75
CA ASP A 7 22.66 -12.07 52.23
C ASP A 7 22.69 -11.43 50.80
N LEU A 8 23.80 -10.72 50.53
CA LEU A 8 24.72 -10.71 49.34
C LEU A 8 24.40 -10.11 47.93
N GLN A 9 25.36 -9.25 47.51
CA GLN A 9 26.07 -9.14 46.20
C GLN A 9 25.43 -8.37 45.01
N THR A 10 25.82 -7.13 44.65
CA THR A 10 27.02 -6.55 43.93
C THR A 10 26.73 -6.13 42.45
N PRO A 11 27.48 -5.18 41.85
CA PRO A 11 26.95 -4.11 40.97
C PRO A 11 27.23 -4.27 39.46
N ALA A 12 26.49 -3.55 38.61
CA ALA A 12 26.84 -3.36 37.19
C ALA A 12 26.36 -2.00 36.63
N VAL A 13 27.36 -1.18 36.26
CA VAL A 13 27.46 -0.26 35.10
C VAL A 13 26.15 0.13 34.39
N LEU A 14 25.78 1.41 34.48
CA LEU A 14 24.74 2.03 33.66
C LEU A 14 25.40 2.85 32.55
N SER A 15 25.29 2.37 31.31
CA SER A 15 25.62 3.09 30.09
C SER A 15 24.35 3.64 29.44
N ALA A 16 24.39 4.89 29.01
CA ALA A 16 23.32 5.62 28.32
C ALA A 16 23.11 5.14 26.87
N PRO A 17 21.90 5.26 26.29
CA PRO A 17 21.69 5.14 24.84
C PRO A 17 21.55 6.51 24.14
N LEU A 18 22.16 6.60 22.95
CA LEU A 18 22.07 7.66 21.96
C LEU A 18 20.93 7.36 20.98
N GLU A 19 20.01 8.30 20.79
CA GLU A 19 19.07 8.34 19.67
C GLU A 19 19.55 9.39 18.65
N LEU A 20 19.62 9.00 17.38
CA LEU A 20 19.61 9.91 16.23
C LEU A 20 18.87 9.24 15.08
N ASP A 21 17.72 9.82 14.74
CA ASP A 21 17.01 9.69 13.48
C ASP A 21 17.78 10.39 12.35
N SER A 22 17.73 9.82 11.15
CA SER A 22 18.05 10.52 9.92
C SER A 22 17.23 9.94 8.78
N ASP A 23 16.30 10.74 8.25
CA ASP A 23 15.82 10.57 6.88
C ASP A 23 15.87 11.89 6.11
N CYS A 24 16.40 11.79 4.89
CA CYS A 24 16.24 12.76 3.80
C CYS A 24 15.52 12.05 2.66
N MET A 25 14.43 12.66 2.20
CA MET A 25 13.71 12.29 0.99
C MET A 25 14.22 13.08 -0.21
N GLU A 26 14.36 12.39 -1.34
CA GLU A 26 14.58 12.94 -2.68
C GLU A 26 13.27 12.83 -3.49
N PRO A 27 12.87 13.82 -4.32
CA PRO A 27 11.59 13.81 -5.01
C PRO A 27 11.69 13.25 -6.44
N ARG A 28 10.70 12.43 -6.84
CA ARG A 28 10.55 11.86 -8.18
C ARG A 28 9.37 12.51 -8.92
N ALA A 29 9.66 13.01 -10.12
CA ALA A 29 8.71 13.57 -11.07
C ALA A 29 7.76 12.53 -11.68
N GLY A 30 6.58 12.98 -12.09
CA GLY A 30 5.61 12.24 -12.91
C GLY A 30 5.01 13.14 -14.02
N PRO A 31 4.46 12.55 -15.09
CA PRO A 31 4.46 13.14 -16.43
C PRO A 31 3.11 13.74 -16.87
N GLY A 32 3.15 14.71 -17.78
CA GLY A 32 1.95 15.32 -18.39
C GLY A 32 2.18 15.85 -19.81
N ALA A 33 1.43 15.26 -20.74
CA ALA A 33 1.16 15.54 -22.15
C ALA A 33 1.46 16.92 -22.80
N GLN A 34 1.87 16.81 -24.08
CA GLN A 34 1.80 17.75 -25.23
C GLN A 34 0.41 18.42 -25.38
N GLN A 35 0.13 19.60 -25.98
CA GLN A 35 0.76 20.64 -26.83
C GLN A 35 -0.30 21.81 -26.96
N PRO A 36 -0.23 22.83 -27.85
CA PRO A 36 0.67 23.99 -27.98
C PRO A 36 -0.11 25.36 -28.03
N GLY A 37 0.59 26.50 -28.11
CA GLY A 37 0.01 27.76 -28.61
C GLY A 37 0.25 28.99 -27.72
N GLY A 38 1.19 29.84 -28.13
CA GLY A 38 1.66 31.00 -27.37
C GLY A 38 0.84 32.28 -27.50
N PHE A 39 1.25 33.32 -26.76
CA PHE A 39 1.54 34.67 -27.25
C PHE A 39 2.31 35.45 -26.17
N GLN A 40 3.33 36.18 -26.62
CA GLN A 40 4.30 36.94 -25.81
C GLN A 40 3.67 38.16 -25.12
N GLY A 41 4.11 38.40 -23.88
CA GLY A 41 3.98 39.68 -23.17
C GLY A 41 5.19 39.85 -22.24
N HIS A 42 5.86 40.99 -22.34
CA HIS A 42 7.19 41.31 -21.82
C HIS A 42 7.45 41.06 -20.32
N GLN A 43 8.64 40.52 -20.03
CA GLN A 43 9.26 40.36 -18.71
C GLN A 43 9.90 41.66 -18.19
N PRO A 44 9.78 41.97 -16.88
CA PRO A 44 10.80 42.64 -16.07
C PRO A 44 11.73 41.60 -15.40
N PRO A 45 12.90 42.00 -14.85
CA PRO A 45 14.07 41.12 -14.73
C PRO A 45 13.92 40.08 -13.61
N PRO A 46 14.43 38.84 -13.79
CA PRO A 46 14.51 37.86 -12.73
C PRO A 46 15.78 38.07 -11.88
N ALA A 47 15.61 38.15 -10.58
CA ALA A 47 16.68 37.98 -9.61
C ALA A 47 17.26 36.56 -9.76
N GLY A 48 18.59 36.48 -9.90
CA GLY A 48 19.30 35.25 -10.20
C GLY A 48 19.20 34.19 -9.11
N SER A 49 18.91 32.97 -9.52
CA SER A 49 19.38 31.73 -8.86
C SER A 49 19.43 30.62 -9.91
N GLY A 50 20.25 30.83 -10.93
CA GLY A 50 20.69 29.77 -11.83
C GLY A 50 22.16 29.49 -11.58
N GLY A 51 22.52 28.20 -11.49
CA GLY A 51 23.90 27.75 -11.67
C GLY A 51 24.53 27.07 -10.46
N LEU A 52 24.13 25.83 -10.19
CA LEU A 52 24.99 24.86 -9.48
C LEU A 52 24.91 23.45 -10.09
N GLY A 53 23.84 23.11 -10.82
CA GLY A 53 23.76 21.84 -11.55
C GLY A 53 24.70 21.75 -12.75
N THR A 54 24.87 22.85 -13.50
CA THR A 54 25.72 22.88 -14.70
C THR A 54 27.22 22.94 -14.39
N ALA A 55 27.60 23.56 -13.27
CA ALA A 55 29.00 23.65 -12.85
C ALA A 55 29.58 22.29 -12.41
N LEU A 56 28.72 21.38 -11.92
CA LEU A 56 29.12 20.03 -11.51
C LEU A 56 29.25 19.07 -12.70
N GLU A 57 28.42 19.25 -13.73
CA GLU A 57 28.50 18.48 -14.98
C GLU A 57 29.70 18.92 -15.85
N GLU A 58 30.02 20.22 -15.87
CA GLU A 58 31.13 20.79 -16.63
C GLU A 58 32.51 20.46 -15.99
N GLU A 59 32.61 20.40 -14.66
CA GLU A 59 33.81 19.95 -13.94
C GLU A 59 34.06 18.44 -14.04
N LEU A 60 33.00 17.62 -14.11
CA LEU A 60 33.14 16.16 -14.32
C LEU A 60 33.56 15.82 -15.76
N ALA A 61 33.19 16.65 -16.74
CA ALA A 61 33.62 16.50 -18.13
C ALA A 61 35.09 16.87 -18.35
N LEU A 62 35.61 17.89 -17.67
CA LEU A 62 37.02 18.30 -17.75
C LEU A 62 37.96 17.27 -17.10
N ILE A 63 37.56 16.68 -15.98
CA ILE A 63 38.39 15.68 -15.27
C ILE A 63 38.38 14.31 -15.99
N SER A 64 37.37 14.03 -16.81
CA SER A 64 37.28 12.79 -17.61
C SER A 64 37.98 12.90 -18.98
N GLY A 65 38.29 14.11 -19.46
CA GLY A 65 38.85 14.37 -20.78
C GLY A 65 40.38 14.55 -20.85
N GLU A 66 41.05 14.92 -19.75
CA GLU A 66 42.50 15.21 -19.74
C GLU A 66 43.31 14.14 -19.00
N ARG A 67 43.58 13.01 -19.67
CA ARG A 67 44.84 12.27 -19.49
C ARG A 67 45.14 11.26 -20.60
N GLY A 68 44.85 11.63 -21.84
CA GLY A 68 45.39 10.94 -23.01
C GLY A 68 46.55 11.75 -23.59
N GLY A 69 47.79 11.39 -23.25
CA GLY A 69 48.97 11.92 -23.95
C GLY A 69 50.19 12.13 -23.07
N GLU A 70 51.24 11.36 -23.39
CA GLU A 70 52.67 11.62 -23.11
C GLU A 70 53.18 11.36 -21.69
N GLU A 71 53.72 10.15 -21.50
CA GLU A 71 55.13 9.97 -21.08
C GLU A 71 55.55 8.51 -21.29
N GLN A 72 55.99 8.22 -22.52
CA GLN A 72 57.04 7.23 -22.73
C GLN A 72 58.35 7.89 -22.30
N LEU A 73 59.02 7.42 -21.25
CA LEU A 73 60.47 7.47 -21.13
C LEU A 73 60.97 6.52 -20.01
N ALA A 74 61.99 5.76 -20.39
CA ALA A 74 63.00 5.08 -19.56
C ALA A 74 62.64 3.76 -18.86
N GLU A 75 62.92 2.70 -19.61
CA GLU A 75 63.44 1.41 -19.14
C GLU A 75 64.76 1.60 -18.33
N LEU A 76 65.01 0.69 -17.38
CA LEU A 76 66.20 0.46 -16.52
C LEU A 76 66.39 1.34 -15.25
N GLU A 77 66.09 0.78 -14.07
CA GLU A 77 67.10 0.48 -13.02
C GLU A 77 66.51 -0.32 -11.82
N ALA A 78 67.40 -0.97 -11.06
CA ALA A 78 67.27 -2.09 -10.12
C ALA A 78 66.42 -1.87 -8.81
N PRO A 79 66.20 -2.90 -7.95
CA PRO A 79 64.96 -3.17 -7.20
C PRO A 79 64.81 -2.49 -5.82
N ALA A 80 65.32 -1.26 -5.64
CA ALA A 80 65.19 -0.53 -4.38
C ALA A 80 64.07 0.55 -4.38
N SER A 81 63.44 0.80 -5.53
CA SER A 81 62.49 1.90 -5.76
C SER A 81 61.02 1.58 -5.41
N GLY A 82 60.68 0.31 -5.14
CA GLY A 82 59.30 -0.11 -4.81
C GLY A 82 58.76 0.55 -3.54
N HIS A 83 59.56 0.65 -2.48
CA HIS A 83 59.16 1.28 -1.22
C HIS A 83 58.85 2.79 -1.37
N HIS A 84 59.54 3.48 -2.29
CA HIS A 84 59.33 4.90 -2.51
C HIS A 84 58.09 5.14 -3.38
N ALA A 85 57.80 4.26 -4.34
CA ALA A 85 56.57 4.26 -5.09
C ALA A 85 55.35 3.93 -4.19
N ASP A 86 55.48 2.94 -3.32
CA ASP A 86 54.46 2.56 -2.34
C ASP A 86 54.20 3.66 -1.31
N MET A 87 55.25 4.36 -0.85
CA MET A 87 55.13 5.52 0.03
C MET A 87 54.38 6.68 -0.65
N LEU A 88 54.65 6.96 -1.93
CA LEU A 88 53.94 8.00 -2.69
C LEU A 88 52.46 7.63 -2.93
N LEU A 89 52.16 6.36 -3.16
CA LEU A 89 50.78 5.86 -3.24
C LEU A 89 50.06 6.00 -1.90
N LEU A 90 50.73 5.68 -0.79
CA LEU A 90 50.21 5.86 0.56
C LEU A 90 49.91 7.35 0.83
N PHE A 91 50.80 8.27 0.45
CA PHE A 91 50.56 9.70 0.59
C PHE A 91 49.34 10.16 -0.22
N ARG A 92 49.21 9.74 -1.48
CA ARG A 92 48.02 10.06 -2.29
C ARG A 92 46.74 9.48 -1.70
N GLN A 93 46.81 8.28 -1.10
CA GLN A 93 45.66 7.70 -0.42
C GLN A 93 45.30 8.51 0.84
N LYS A 94 46.29 8.93 1.62
CA LYS A 94 46.07 9.78 2.80
C LYS A 94 45.51 11.16 2.44
N GLU A 95 45.94 11.75 1.33
CA GLU A 95 45.36 12.99 0.81
C GLU A 95 43.88 12.81 0.44
N LYS A 96 43.52 11.72 -0.23
CA LYS A 96 42.12 11.39 -0.54
C LYS A 96 41.29 11.19 0.73
N ASP A 97 41.83 10.46 1.71
CA ASP A 97 41.16 10.20 2.98
C ASP A 97 40.95 11.50 3.78
N LEU A 98 41.94 12.40 3.79
CA LEU A 98 41.84 13.72 4.42
C LEU A 98 40.79 14.61 3.75
N VAL A 99 40.75 14.62 2.42
CA VAL A 99 39.73 15.36 1.67
C VAL A 99 38.33 14.79 1.95
N LEU A 100 38.20 13.46 2.01
CA LEU A 100 36.94 12.81 2.35
C LEU A 100 36.50 13.17 3.77
N ALA A 101 37.41 13.11 4.75
CA ALA A 101 37.14 13.49 6.13
C ALA A 101 36.72 14.97 6.25
N ALA A 102 37.35 15.87 5.50
CA ALA A 102 36.96 17.28 5.45
C ALA A 102 35.57 17.48 4.83
N LYS A 103 35.23 16.74 3.76
CA LYS A 103 33.90 16.79 3.15
C LYS A 103 32.81 16.27 4.11
N LEU A 104 33.07 15.18 4.80
CA LEU A 104 32.17 14.64 5.83
C LEU A 104 32.02 15.62 7.01
N GLY A 105 33.14 16.21 7.46
CA GLY A 105 33.12 17.24 8.50
C GLY A 105 32.27 18.45 8.11
N LYS A 106 32.38 18.92 6.86
CA LYS A 106 31.55 20.00 6.33
C LYS A 106 30.07 19.62 6.31
N ALA A 107 29.72 18.42 5.84
CA ALA A 107 28.35 17.95 5.81
C ALA A 107 27.74 17.80 7.22
N LEU A 108 28.54 17.34 8.20
CA LEU A 108 28.12 17.28 9.60
C LEU A 108 27.90 18.67 10.20
N LEU A 109 28.77 19.63 9.89
CA LEU A 109 28.60 21.01 10.34
C LEU A 109 27.34 21.65 9.75
N GLU A 110 27.06 21.41 8.46
CA GLU A 110 25.84 21.89 7.80
C GLU A 110 24.59 21.29 8.45
N ARG A 111 24.57 19.97 8.70
CA ARG A 111 23.49 19.31 9.44
C ARG A 111 23.30 19.89 10.85
N ASN A 112 24.38 20.10 11.60
CA ASN A 112 24.31 20.71 12.94
C ASN A 112 23.78 22.14 12.89
N GLN A 113 24.14 22.91 11.86
CA GLN A 113 23.63 24.25 11.66
C GLN A 113 22.13 24.24 11.38
N ASP A 114 21.64 23.32 10.56
CA ASP A 114 20.21 23.18 10.29
C ASP A 114 19.43 22.68 11.50
N LEU A 115 20.00 21.75 12.27
CA LEU A 115 19.46 21.31 13.55
C LEU A 115 19.30 22.50 14.51
N THR A 116 20.31 23.37 14.59
CA THR A 116 20.27 24.59 15.42
C THR A 116 19.16 25.54 14.98
N LYS A 117 19.01 25.77 13.67
CA LYS A 117 17.91 26.59 13.14
C LYS A 117 16.54 25.99 13.47
N GLN A 118 16.42 24.66 13.39
CA GLN A 118 15.19 23.96 13.77
C GLN A 118 14.88 24.12 15.26
N TYR A 119 15.88 23.97 16.14
CA TYR A 119 15.71 24.23 17.58
C TYR A 119 15.30 25.66 17.87
N GLU A 120 15.93 26.65 17.23
CA GLU A 120 15.54 28.05 17.40
C GLU A 120 14.11 28.31 16.92
N LYS A 121 13.68 27.69 15.81
CA LYS A 121 12.32 27.79 15.30
C LYS A 121 11.33 27.18 16.29
N MET A 122 11.58 25.95 16.73
CA MET A 122 10.76 25.27 17.73
C MET A 122 10.67 26.09 19.02
N HIS A 123 11.78 26.66 19.47
CA HIS A 123 11.80 27.51 20.66
C HIS A 123 10.96 28.78 20.47
N LYS A 124 11.01 29.41 19.29
CA LYS A 124 10.15 30.55 18.95
C LYS A 124 8.67 30.16 18.97
N ASP A 125 8.32 29.03 18.36
CA ASP A 125 6.95 28.52 18.32
C ASP A 125 6.44 28.18 19.74
N LEU A 126 7.26 27.53 20.56
CA LEU A 126 6.95 27.27 21.97
C LEU A 126 6.76 28.57 22.75
N SER A 127 7.63 29.56 22.57
CA SER A 127 7.50 30.87 23.23
C SER A 127 6.22 31.60 22.82
N LEU A 128 5.82 31.47 21.55
CA LEU A 128 4.57 32.04 21.04
C LEU A 128 3.36 31.34 21.65
N CYS A 129 3.38 30.00 21.73
CA CYS A 129 2.32 29.21 22.38
C CYS A 129 2.17 29.55 23.86
N LEU A 130 3.27 29.78 24.58
CA LEU A 130 3.22 30.21 25.97
C LEU A 130 2.59 31.60 26.10
N SER A 131 2.98 32.54 25.24
CA SER A 131 2.41 33.90 25.20
C SER A 131 0.91 33.91 24.88
N THR A 132 0.45 33.07 23.96
CA THR A 132 -0.99 32.94 23.65
C THR A 132 -1.75 32.31 24.82
N ALA A 133 -1.17 31.33 25.51
CA ALA A 133 -1.76 30.73 26.71
C ALA A 133 -1.92 31.77 27.83
N ASP A 134 -0.91 32.61 28.06
CA ASP A 134 -0.97 33.70 29.05
C ASP A 134 -2.08 34.73 28.70
N LEU A 135 -2.19 35.11 27.43
CA LEU A 135 -3.25 36.02 26.96
C LEU A 135 -4.65 35.42 27.20
N ILE A 136 -4.81 34.13 26.90
CA ILE A 136 -6.06 33.40 27.13
C ILE A 136 -6.39 33.37 28.63
N ALA A 137 -5.41 33.10 29.49
CA ALA A 137 -5.60 33.09 30.94
C ALA A 137 -6.09 34.44 31.46
N VAL A 138 -5.49 35.54 31.01
CA VAL A 138 -5.93 36.91 31.35
C VAL A 138 -7.37 37.15 30.90
N MET A 139 -7.74 36.71 29.69
CA MET A 139 -9.10 36.86 29.19
C MET A 139 -10.12 36.08 30.03
N TYR A 140 -9.79 34.84 30.42
CA TYR A 140 -10.63 34.04 31.31
C TYR A 140 -10.83 34.71 32.68
N ASP A 141 -9.79 35.30 33.24
CA ASP A 141 -9.88 36.05 34.50
C ASP A 141 -10.80 37.28 34.38
N GLN A 142 -10.76 37.98 33.24
CA GLN A 142 -11.70 39.09 32.99
C GLN A 142 -13.14 38.60 32.90
N LEU A 143 -13.38 37.49 32.21
CA LEU A 143 -14.72 36.88 32.13
C LEU A 143 -15.22 36.46 33.51
N ARG A 144 -14.37 35.83 34.32
CA ARG A 144 -14.71 35.45 35.70
C ARG A 144 -15.12 36.66 36.54
N ARG A 145 -14.35 37.75 36.50
CA ARG A 145 -14.70 39.00 37.20
C ARG A 145 -16.03 39.58 36.71
N ASN A 146 -16.29 39.54 35.40
CA ASN A 146 -17.57 40.00 34.84
C ASN A 146 -18.75 39.14 35.31
N GLU A 147 -18.59 37.81 35.36
CA GLU A 147 -19.62 36.92 35.90
C GLU A 147 -19.90 37.19 37.38
N GLU A 148 -18.88 37.46 38.19
CA GLU A 148 -19.04 37.84 39.59
C GLU A 148 -19.83 39.15 39.75
N VAL A 149 -19.54 40.16 38.91
CA VAL A 149 -20.29 41.42 38.89
C VAL A 149 -21.74 41.21 38.47
N LEU A 150 -21.99 40.40 37.42
CA LEU A 150 -23.35 40.07 36.98
C LEU A 150 -24.13 39.30 38.06
N ARG A 151 -23.47 38.36 38.74
CA ARG A 151 -24.04 37.62 39.88
C ARG A 151 -24.37 38.56 41.04
N TRP A 152 -23.51 39.52 41.33
CA TRP A 152 -23.75 40.55 42.34
C TRP A 152 -24.96 41.43 41.98
N MET A 153 -25.04 41.93 40.74
CA MET A 153 -26.16 42.74 40.25
C MET A 153 -27.49 41.96 40.28
N SER A 154 -27.48 40.69 39.87
CA SER A 154 -28.66 39.83 39.92
C SER A 154 -29.15 39.60 41.37
N GLY A 155 -28.22 39.39 42.31
CA GLY A 155 -28.53 39.30 43.73
C GLY A 155 -29.08 40.59 44.35
N GLN A 156 -28.69 41.76 43.82
CA GLN A 156 -29.28 43.06 44.18
C GLN A 156 -30.70 43.18 43.61
N MET A 157 -30.90 42.85 42.33
CA MET A 157 -32.22 42.90 41.68
C MET A 157 -33.24 41.96 42.35
N ASN A 158 -32.82 40.76 42.76
CA ASN A 158 -33.66 39.80 43.48
C ASN A 158 -33.99 40.25 44.92
N ARG A 159 -33.13 41.07 45.56
CA ARG A 159 -33.45 41.74 46.83
C ARG A 159 -34.36 42.96 46.64
N ALA A 160 -34.37 43.55 45.45
CA ALA A 160 -35.16 44.75 45.12
C ALA A 160 -36.55 44.45 44.52
N GLY A 161 -36.99 43.19 44.42
CA GLY A 161 -38.36 42.84 43.99
C GLY A 161 -38.99 41.76 44.87
N PRO A 162 -40.33 41.57 44.89
CA PRO A 162 -41.44 42.51 44.75
C PRO A 162 -41.94 43.00 46.13
N GLU A 163 -41.08 43.15 47.14
CA GLU A 163 -41.52 43.61 48.47
C GLU A 163 -41.77 45.12 48.53
N GLN A 164 -41.06 45.93 47.74
CA GLN A 164 -41.30 47.39 47.66
C GLN A 164 -42.39 47.80 46.65
N THR A 165 -42.83 46.89 45.77
CA THR A 165 -43.85 47.19 44.74
C THR A 165 -45.26 46.71 45.10
N LEU A 166 -45.41 45.83 46.10
CA LEU A 166 -46.73 45.37 46.56
C LEU A 166 -47.43 46.35 47.51
N GLU A 167 -46.71 47.29 48.13
CA GLU A 167 -47.30 48.34 48.97
C GLU A 167 -47.90 49.52 48.17
N TYR A 168 -47.55 49.65 46.88
CA TYR A 168 -48.06 50.72 46.01
C TYR A 168 -49.22 50.30 45.08
N LEU A 169 -49.58 49.01 45.03
CA LEU A 169 -50.57 48.49 44.07
C LEU A 169 -51.98 48.27 44.64
N HIS A 170 -52.23 48.59 45.90
CA HIS A 170 -53.57 48.52 46.51
C HIS A 170 -54.43 49.78 46.34
N SER A 171 -54.09 50.66 45.39
CA SER A 171 -54.91 51.84 45.06
C SER A 171 -54.79 52.21 43.59
N THR A 172 -55.51 51.51 42.70
CA THR A 172 -55.98 52.11 41.43
C THR A 172 -57.07 51.25 40.78
N PRO A 173 -58.08 51.84 40.12
CA PRO A 173 -59.17 51.09 39.51
C PRO A 173 -58.69 50.34 38.27
N ARG A 174 -59.21 49.12 38.06
CA ARG A 174 -59.05 48.35 36.82
C ARG A 174 -59.65 49.11 35.64
N VAL A 175 -58.82 49.80 34.87
CA VAL A 175 -59.16 50.28 33.52
C VAL A 175 -58.73 49.20 32.51
N PRO A 176 -59.59 48.76 31.59
CA PRO A 176 -59.18 47.84 30.54
C PRO A 176 -58.30 48.61 29.54
N ARG A 177 -56.96 48.48 29.69
CA ARG A 177 -56.01 48.96 28.68
C ARG A 177 -56.19 48.14 27.41
N ARG A 178 -56.88 48.70 26.41
CA ARG A 178 -56.67 48.30 25.01
C ARG A 178 -55.21 48.60 24.68
N ARG A 179 -54.38 47.57 24.55
CA ARG A 179 -53.00 47.72 24.06
C ARG A 179 -53.06 48.21 22.60
N PRO A 180 -52.19 49.13 22.19
CA PRO A 180 -52.11 49.53 20.79
C PRO A 180 -51.70 48.31 19.94
N ALA A 181 -52.40 48.08 18.82
CA ALA A 181 -52.14 46.97 17.91
C ALA A 181 -50.70 46.94 17.35
N CYS A 182 -49.96 48.06 17.44
CA CYS A 182 -48.57 48.17 17.02
C CYS A 182 -47.61 47.31 17.86
N ASP A 183 -47.77 47.25 19.19
CA ASP A 183 -46.89 46.44 20.05
C ASP A 183 -47.10 44.94 19.82
N GLN A 184 -48.31 44.56 19.38
CA GLN A 184 -48.70 43.18 19.12
C GLN A 184 -48.17 42.66 17.77
N LEU A 185 -47.84 43.55 16.84
CA LEU A 185 -47.23 43.25 15.53
C LEU A 185 -45.69 43.33 15.55
N CYS A 186 -45.10 44.10 16.47
CA CYS A 186 -43.65 44.26 16.58
C CYS A 186 -42.94 43.04 17.19
N VAL A 187 -43.53 42.43 18.23
CA VAL A 187 -42.96 41.25 18.90
C VAL A 187 -42.83 40.03 17.96
N PRO A 188 -43.84 39.68 17.13
CA PRO A 188 -43.71 38.62 16.13
C PRO A 188 -42.56 38.85 15.12
N CYS A 189 -42.34 40.09 14.67
CA CYS A 189 -41.24 40.42 13.75
C CYS A 189 -39.87 40.29 14.42
N GLN A 190 -39.73 40.72 15.68
CA GLN A 190 -38.50 40.57 16.46
C GLN A 190 -38.18 39.09 16.72
N ILE A 191 -39.18 38.29 17.09
CA ILE A 191 -39.04 36.83 17.26
C ILE A 191 -38.59 36.19 15.93
N LYS A 192 -39.16 36.61 14.79
CA LYS A 192 -38.76 36.10 13.48
C LYS A 192 -37.28 36.38 13.17
N MET A 193 -36.82 37.63 13.31
CA MET A 193 -35.41 37.96 13.07
C MET A 193 -34.45 37.24 14.03
N LEU A 194 -34.82 37.11 15.30
CA LEU A 194 -34.02 36.36 16.27
C LEU A 194 -33.99 34.85 15.95
N SER A 195 -35.09 34.28 15.47
CA SER A 195 -35.14 32.87 15.05
C SER A 195 -34.34 32.61 13.77
N GLU A 196 -34.35 33.54 12.81
CA GLU A 196 -33.53 33.48 11.60
C GLU A 196 -32.04 33.58 11.96
N ARG A 197 -31.68 34.52 12.85
CA ARG A 197 -30.30 34.64 13.34
C ARG A 197 -29.85 33.42 14.12
N LYS A 198 -30.73 32.81 14.93
CA LYS A 198 -30.45 31.55 15.62
C LYS A 198 -30.20 30.41 14.63
N MET A 199 -31.07 30.24 13.63
CA MET A 199 -30.91 29.22 12.59
C MET A 199 -29.62 29.43 11.78
N GLU A 200 -29.23 30.69 11.52
CA GLU A 200 -27.96 31.02 10.86
C GLU A 200 -26.75 30.60 11.68
N LEU A 201 -26.76 30.90 12.99
CA LEU A 201 -25.69 30.48 13.88
C LEU A 201 -25.64 28.96 14.03
N GLU A 202 -26.78 28.29 14.12
CA GLU A 202 -26.86 26.83 14.13
C GLU A 202 -26.26 26.24 12.86
N ARG A 203 -26.62 26.74 11.67
CA ARG A 203 -26.02 26.29 10.40
C ARG A 203 -24.52 26.51 10.34
N ARG A 204 -24.01 27.66 10.82
CA ARG A 204 -22.57 27.91 10.89
C ARG A 204 -21.85 26.97 11.85
N VAL A 205 -22.45 26.66 12.99
CA VAL A 205 -21.89 25.67 13.93
C VAL A 205 -21.86 24.28 13.29
N HIS A 206 -22.90 23.87 12.57
CA HIS A 206 -22.93 22.58 11.87
C HIS A 206 -21.86 22.50 10.78
N ALA A 207 -21.71 23.54 9.93
CA ALA A 207 -20.65 23.59 8.93
C ALA A 207 -19.25 23.51 9.57
N MET A 208 -19.00 24.22 10.67
CA MET A 208 -17.74 24.13 11.41
C MET A 208 -17.52 22.74 12.04
N MET A 209 -18.59 22.05 12.48
CA MET A 209 -18.48 20.68 13.01
C MET A 209 -18.11 19.71 11.88
N GLU A 210 -18.75 19.82 10.72
CA GLU A 210 -18.44 19.01 9.53
C GLU A 210 -16.99 19.22 9.07
N GLU A 211 -16.52 20.48 9.04
CA GLU A 211 -15.11 20.79 8.75
C GLU A 211 -14.14 20.19 9.78
N ASN A 212 -14.49 20.26 11.08
CA ASN A 212 -13.68 19.63 12.13
C ASN A 212 -13.65 18.11 12.01
N GLU A 213 -14.76 17.45 11.66
CA GLU A 213 -14.79 16.02 11.41
C GLU A 213 -13.91 15.63 10.22
N LEU A 214 -13.95 16.41 9.13
CA LEU A 214 -13.06 16.20 7.98
C LEU A 214 -11.59 16.37 8.36
N LEU A 215 -11.25 17.43 9.10
CA LEU A 215 -9.89 17.65 9.58
C LEU A 215 -9.44 16.52 10.51
N GLN A 216 -10.30 16.06 11.41
CA GLN A 216 -10.01 14.94 12.30
C GLN A 216 -9.69 13.68 11.50
N ASN A 217 -10.49 13.35 10.49
CA ASN A 217 -10.22 12.23 9.60
C ASN A 217 -8.88 12.37 8.88
N THR A 218 -8.54 13.56 8.36
CA THR A 218 -7.23 13.77 7.72
C THR A 218 -6.06 13.64 8.69
N VAL A 219 -6.23 14.07 9.94
CA VAL A 219 -5.22 13.91 10.99
C VAL A 219 -5.03 12.44 11.31
N ASP A 220 -6.12 11.67 11.39
CA ASP A 220 -6.06 10.24 11.66
C ASP A 220 -5.40 9.48 10.49
N ASP A 221 -5.73 9.81 9.24
CA ASP A 221 -5.04 9.28 8.05
C ASP A 221 -3.52 9.59 8.06
N LEU A 222 -3.15 10.82 8.45
CA LEU A 222 -1.75 11.21 8.56
C LEU A 222 -1.05 10.46 9.68
N ARG A 223 -1.70 10.26 10.84
CA ARG A 223 -1.16 9.45 11.95
C ARG A 223 -0.90 8.01 11.51
N GLU A 224 -1.84 7.39 10.78
CA GLU A 224 -1.66 6.04 10.25
C GLU A 224 -0.49 5.96 9.27
N ARG A 225 -0.36 6.94 8.36
CA ARG A 225 0.76 7.04 7.43
C ARG A 225 2.10 7.20 8.15
N THR A 226 2.15 8.04 9.19
CA THR A 226 3.34 8.19 10.02
C THR A 226 3.75 6.86 10.66
N LEU A 227 2.81 6.12 11.27
CA LEU A 227 3.11 4.81 11.87
C LEU A 227 3.63 3.79 10.84
N LEU A 228 3.13 3.82 9.61
CA LEU A 228 3.62 2.95 8.54
C LEU A 228 5.04 3.32 8.11
N LEU A 229 5.32 4.61 7.94
CA LEU A 229 6.65 5.09 7.60
C LEU A 229 7.66 4.76 8.71
N GLU A 230 7.31 4.99 9.97
CA GLU A 230 8.14 4.60 11.12
C GLU A 230 8.50 3.11 11.06
N LYS A 231 7.52 2.23 10.84
CA LYS A 231 7.78 0.78 10.69
C LYS A 231 8.73 0.47 9.55
N GLN A 232 8.58 1.14 8.41
CA GLN A 232 9.49 0.96 7.27
C GLN A 232 10.90 1.44 7.58
N CYS A 233 11.07 2.60 8.24
CA CYS A 233 12.38 3.10 8.67
C CYS A 233 13.07 2.09 9.61
N HIS A 234 12.33 1.58 10.60
CA HIS A 234 12.86 0.56 11.51
C HIS A 234 13.29 -0.72 10.78
N GLU A 235 12.51 -1.18 9.80
CA GLU A 235 12.86 -2.35 8.99
C GLU A 235 14.12 -2.11 8.14
N LYS A 236 14.25 -0.92 7.54
CA LYS A 236 15.44 -0.52 6.78
C LYS A 236 16.67 -0.41 7.66
N ASP A 237 16.54 0.12 8.87
CA ASP A 237 17.63 0.15 9.84
C ASP A 237 18.09 -1.24 10.25
N LEU A 238 17.15 -2.18 10.44
CA LEU A 238 17.48 -3.57 10.70
C LEU A 238 18.24 -4.20 9.52
N GLN A 239 17.79 -3.96 8.28
CA GLN A 239 18.47 -4.42 7.07
C GLN A 239 19.89 -3.85 6.94
N LEU A 240 20.07 -2.54 7.20
CA LEU A 240 21.37 -1.90 7.17
C LEU A 240 22.32 -2.47 8.23
N ARG A 241 21.84 -2.69 9.46
CA ARG A 241 22.64 -3.32 10.53
C ARG A 241 23.06 -4.74 10.16
N GLN A 242 22.16 -5.52 9.55
CA GLN A 242 22.50 -6.87 9.07
C GLN A 242 23.59 -6.82 7.98
N SER A 243 23.42 -5.97 6.97
CA SER A 243 24.40 -5.80 5.91
C SER A 243 25.77 -5.32 6.44
N GLN A 244 25.78 -4.46 7.47
CA GLN A 244 27.02 -4.03 8.12
C GLN A 244 27.74 -5.19 8.82
N LEU A 245 27.02 -6.08 9.49
CA LEU A 245 27.60 -7.27 10.12
C LEU A 245 28.18 -8.22 9.07
N GLU A 246 27.44 -8.51 8.00
CA GLU A 246 27.93 -9.34 6.89
C GLU A 246 29.18 -8.74 6.24
N LEU A 247 29.19 -7.42 6.02
CA LEU A 247 30.37 -6.73 5.50
C LEU A 247 31.56 -6.85 6.44
N GLN A 248 31.35 -6.73 7.75
CA GLN A 248 32.41 -6.89 8.76
C GLN A 248 32.97 -8.32 8.73
N GLU A 249 32.11 -9.34 8.64
CA GLU A 249 32.52 -10.74 8.51
C GLU A 249 33.35 -10.97 7.25
N VAL A 250 32.88 -10.47 6.09
CA VAL A 250 33.63 -10.55 4.82
C VAL A 250 34.95 -9.80 4.89
N GLN A 251 35.01 -8.65 5.57
CA GLN A 251 36.27 -7.94 5.76
C GLN A 251 37.24 -8.74 6.64
N THR A 252 36.76 -9.40 7.70
CA THR A 252 37.61 -10.25 8.54
C THR A 252 38.11 -11.48 7.79
N SER A 253 37.24 -12.13 6.99
CA SER A 253 37.64 -13.28 6.16
C SER A 253 38.64 -12.87 5.07
N ARG A 254 38.45 -11.71 4.43
CA ARG A 254 39.42 -11.16 3.47
C ARG A 254 40.78 -10.90 4.12
N ARG A 255 40.81 -10.30 5.32
CA ARG A 255 42.07 -10.07 6.06
C ARG A 255 42.75 -11.41 6.39
N HIS A 256 41.99 -12.39 6.84
CA HIS A 256 42.49 -13.74 7.12
C HIS A 256 43.08 -14.42 5.89
N LEU A 257 42.35 -14.41 4.77
CA LEU A 257 42.85 -14.96 3.51
C LEU A 257 44.07 -14.21 2.99
N THR A 258 44.12 -12.88 3.15
CA THR A 258 45.29 -12.08 2.77
C THR A 258 46.50 -12.45 3.62
N ALA A 259 46.34 -12.69 4.92
CA ALA A 259 47.40 -13.18 5.79
C ALA A 259 47.89 -14.57 5.36
N LYS A 260 46.98 -15.51 5.09
CA LYS A 260 47.32 -16.83 4.55
C LYS A 260 48.06 -16.77 3.22
N LEU A 261 47.66 -15.87 2.32
CA LEU A 261 48.37 -15.67 1.05
C LEU A 261 49.78 -15.11 1.27
N ALA A 262 49.97 -14.22 2.24
CA ALA A 262 51.29 -13.73 2.62
C ALA A 262 52.17 -14.86 3.18
N GLU A 263 51.63 -15.68 4.09
CA GLU A 263 52.32 -16.88 4.63
C GLU A 263 52.74 -17.84 3.50
N LEU A 264 51.83 -18.21 2.59
CA LEU A 264 52.15 -19.06 1.44
C LEU A 264 53.17 -18.42 0.49
N THR A 265 53.15 -17.10 0.34
CA THR A 265 54.11 -16.37 -0.50
C THR A 265 55.49 -16.36 0.15
N GLU A 266 55.57 -16.20 1.47
CA GLU A 266 56.81 -16.32 2.24
C GLU A 266 57.36 -17.76 2.17
N GLU A 267 56.51 -18.78 2.34
CA GLU A 267 56.89 -20.19 2.18
C GLU A 267 57.44 -20.46 0.77
N ASN A 268 56.78 -19.97 -0.28
CA ASN A 268 57.25 -20.13 -1.65
C ASN A 268 58.55 -19.34 -1.93
N SER A 269 58.72 -18.18 -1.29
CA SER A 269 59.95 -17.39 -1.35
C SER A 269 61.12 -18.10 -0.67
N LEU A 270 60.86 -18.80 0.44
CA LEU A 270 61.84 -19.64 1.13
C LEU A 270 62.20 -20.88 0.29
N GLN A 271 61.23 -21.50 -0.37
CA GLN A 271 61.46 -22.64 -1.28
C GLN A 271 62.28 -22.27 -2.52
N THR A 272 62.11 -21.07 -3.05
CA THR A 272 62.84 -20.60 -4.25
C THR A 272 64.28 -20.13 -3.98
N LEU A 273 64.63 -19.83 -2.73
CA LEU A 273 65.98 -19.38 -2.34
C LEU A 273 66.95 -20.51 -1.93
N THR A 274 66.48 -21.75 -1.82
CA THR A 274 67.32 -22.90 -1.46
C THR A 274 67.63 -23.81 -2.66
N PRO A 275 68.81 -23.69 -3.30
CA PRO A 275 69.32 -24.72 -4.19
C PRO A 275 70.12 -25.76 -3.38
N HIS A 276 69.46 -26.61 -2.61
CA HIS A 276 70.02 -27.90 -2.19
C HIS A 276 68.93 -28.96 -2.03
N PRO A 277 69.22 -30.21 -2.42
CA PRO A 277 68.21 -31.25 -2.56
C PRO A 277 67.60 -31.52 -1.19
N SER A 278 66.28 -31.67 -1.20
CA SER A 278 65.47 -32.29 -0.17
C SER A 278 66.28 -33.28 0.68
N SER A 279 66.38 -32.98 1.99
CA SER A 279 66.77 -33.98 2.99
C SER A 279 65.98 -35.26 2.70
N LEU A 280 66.61 -36.44 2.77
CA LEU A 280 65.99 -37.74 2.50
C LEU A 280 64.62 -37.90 3.19
N LEU A 281 64.40 -37.25 4.34
CA LEU A 281 63.11 -37.20 5.02
C LEU A 281 62.04 -36.43 4.25
N CYS A 282 62.38 -35.30 3.64
CA CYS A 282 61.49 -34.54 2.78
C CYS A 282 61.21 -35.28 1.46
N GLU A 283 62.18 -36.02 0.90
CA GLU A 283 61.92 -36.92 -0.24
C GLU A 283 61.01 -38.09 0.14
N ILE A 284 61.16 -38.66 1.33
CA ILE A 284 60.30 -39.73 1.83
C ILE A 284 58.90 -39.21 2.12
N GLU A 285 58.77 -38.04 2.77
CA GLU A 285 57.48 -37.38 3.02
C GLU A 285 56.79 -37.03 1.70
N GLN A 286 57.51 -36.41 0.75
CA GLN A 286 56.98 -36.12 -0.59
C GLN A 286 56.63 -37.39 -1.36
N SER A 287 57.41 -38.47 -1.25
CA SER A 287 57.11 -39.74 -1.91
C SER A 287 55.89 -40.43 -1.30
N MET A 288 55.68 -40.31 0.01
CA MET A 288 54.54 -40.90 0.72
C MET A 288 53.26 -40.10 0.44
N GLU A 289 53.35 -38.76 0.47
CA GLU A 289 52.27 -37.87 0.02
C GLU A 289 51.95 -38.10 -1.47
N GLN A 290 52.98 -38.30 -2.31
CA GLN A 290 52.79 -38.61 -3.72
C GLN A 290 52.10 -39.97 -3.90
N GLU A 291 52.47 -41.01 -3.15
CA GLU A 291 51.80 -42.32 -3.19
C GLU A 291 50.33 -42.22 -2.76
N GLU A 292 50.01 -41.46 -1.71
CA GLU A 292 48.63 -41.18 -1.31
C GLU A 292 47.85 -40.44 -2.41
N GLN A 293 48.45 -39.42 -3.03
CA GLN A 293 47.85 -38.72 -4.17
C GLN A 293 47.67 -39.64 -5.39
N GLU A 294 48.56 -40.60 -5.60
CA GLU A 294 48.39 -41.60 -6.66
C GLU A 294 47.25 -42.58 -6.35
N GLN A 295 47.09 -42.99 -5.09
CA GLN A 295 45.95 -43.80 -4.64
C GLN A 295 44.62 -43.04 -4.78
N GLU A 296 44.57 -41.76 -4.37
CA GLU A 296 43.39 -40.91 -4.56
C GLU A 296 43.07 -40.72 -6.05
N ARG A 297 44.09 -40.51 -6.90
CA ARG A 297 43.93 -40.40 -8.35
C ARG A 297 43.42 -41.70 -8.97
N GLU A 298 43.89 -42.85 -8.50
CA GLU A 298 43.39 -44.16 -8.93
C GLU A 298 41.96 -44.41 -8.46
N GLN A 299 41.62 -44.03 -7.23
CA GLN A 299 40.26 -44.10 -6.72
C GLN A 299 39.30 -43.19 -7.50
N LEU A 300 39.72 -41.96 -7.83
CA LEU A 300 38.95 -41.05 -8.68
C LEU A 300 38.80 -41.59 -10.11
N ARG A 301 39.82 -42.29 -10.65
CA ARG A 301 39.69 -42.98 -11.94
C ARG A 301 38.64 -44.08 -11.91
N LEU A 302 38.58 -44.86 -10.82
CA LEU A 302 37.55 -45.88 -10.63
C LEU A 302 36.15 -45.25 -10.56
N GLN A 303 35.97 -44.20 -9.76
CA GLN A 303 34.70 -43.49 -9.64
C GLN A 303 34.26 -42.85 -10.97
N LEU A 304 35.19 -42.26 -11.72
CA LEU A 304 34.91 -41.69 -13.03
C LEU A 304 34.46 -42.79 -14.03
N TRP A 305 35.05 -43.97 -13.94
CA TRP A 305 34.66 -45.12 -14.74
C TRP A 305 33.27 -45.65 -14.38
N GLU A 306 32.95 -45.74 -13.09
CA GLU A 306 31.61 -46.10 -12.59
C GLU A 306 30.56 -45.11 -13.11
N ALA A 307 30.80 -43.81 -12.96
CA ALA A 307 29.92 -42.76 -13.46
C ALA A 307 29.74 -42.83 -14.99
N TYR A 308 30.81 -43.13 -15.73
CA TYR A 308 30.73 -43.32 -17.18
C TYR A 308 29.85 -44.52 -17.55
N CYS A 309 30.01 -45.65 -16.86
CA CYS A 309 29.17 -46.83 -17.06
C CYS A 309 27.70 -46.54 -16.74
N GLU A 310 27.42 -45.79 -15.68
CA GLU A 310 26.07 -45.37 -15.30
C GLU A 310 25.44 -44.46 -16.36
N VAL A 311 26.16 -43.43 -16.82
CA VAL A 311 25.67 -42.52 -17.88
C VAL A 311 25.39 -43.28 -19.17
N ARG A 312 26.28 -44.20 -19.56
CA ARG A 312 26.08 -45.04 -20.75
C ARG A 312 24.86 -45.96 -20.61
N SER A 313 24.64 -46.51 -19.42
CA SER A 313 23.43 -47.28 -19.08
C SER A 313 22.18 -46.40 -19.16
N LEU A 314 22.18 -45.19 -18.59
CA LEU A 314 21.04 -44.28 -18.69
C LEU A 314 20.72 -43.89 -20.13
N CYS A 315 21.74 -43.62 -20.95
CA CYS A 315 21.57 -43.38 -22.39
C CYS A 315 20.95 -44.58 -23.11
N SER A 316 21.36 -45.82 -22.77
CA SER A 316 20.76 -47.02 -23.37
C SER A 316 19.33 -47.26 -22.89
N HIS A 317 19.01 -46.96 -21.63
CA HIS A 317 17.63 -47.02 -21.11
C HIS A 317 16.73 -45.99 -21.77
N LEU A 318 17.18 -44.74 -21.95
CA LEU A 318 16.40 -43.71 -22.64
C LEU A 318 16.19 -44.04 -24.12
N ARG A 319 17.23 -44.55 -24.80
CA ARG A 319 17.13 -45.05 -26.18
C ARG A 319 16.23 -46.29 -26.28
N GLY A 320 16.27 -47.17 -25.29
CA GLY A 320 15.43 -48.36 -25.20
C GLY A 320 13.99 -48.08 -24.79
N ASN A 321 13.69 -46.86 -24.31
CA ASN A 321 12.34 -46.37 -24.05
C ASN A 321 11.70 -45.69 -25.27
N ASP A 322 12.47 -45.44 -26.34
CA ASP A 322 11.96 -45.04 -27.67
C ASP A 322 11.40 -46.26 -28.44
N VAL A 323 10.52 -47.07 -27.82
CA VAL A 323 9.82 -48.23 -28.42
C VAL A 323 8.74 -47.79 -29.42
N THR A 324 8.93 -46.67 -30.11
CA THR A 324 8.03 -46.25 -31.20
C THR A 324 8.71 -45.90 -32.50
N ASP A 325 9.99 -46.27 -32.72
CA ASP A 325 10.52 -46.26 -34.09
C ASP A 325 11.69 -47.22 -34.36
N SER A 326 11.50 -48.51 -34.05
CA SER A 326 12.43 -49.58 -34.49
C SER A 326 12.10 -50.11 -35.89
N ALA A 327 11.89 -49.21 -36.84
CA ALA A 327 11.97 -49.51 -38.26
C ALA A 327 12.72 -48.36 -38.94
N LEU A 328 13.88 -48.66 -39.52
CA LEU A 328 14.79 -47.76 -40.25
C LEU A 328 15.92 -47.12 -39.42
N SER A 329 16.93 -47.94 -39.12
CA SER A 329 18.32 -47.51 -39.28
C SER A 329 19.19 -48.71 -39.65
N THR A 330 19.32 -48.87 -40.96
CA THR A 330 20.47 -49.48 -41.63
C THR A 330 21.76 -48.77 -41.23
N ASP A 331 22.82 -49.56 -41.11
CA ASP A 331 24.23 -49.15 -41.12
C ASP A 331 24.73 -48.38 -39.89
N SER A 332 25.10 -49.14 -38.87
CA SER A 332 26.32 -48.86 -38.11
C SER A 332 26.88 -50.19 -37.63
N SER A 333 27.45 -50.96 -38.57
CA SER A 333 28.37 -52.03 -38.20
C SER A 333 29.69 -51.38 -37.76
N MET A 334 29.82 -51.09 -36.47
CA MET A 334 31.12 -50.82 -35.89
C MET A 334 31.24 -51.64 -34.60
N ASP A 335 31.69 -52.87 -34.84
CA ASP A 335 32.61 -53.64 -34.00
C ASP A 335 32.24 -53.84 -32.53
N GLU A 336 31.65 -55.00 -32.28
CA GLU A 336 31.82 -55.77 -31.05
C GLU A 336 33.31 -56.10 -30.84
N SER A 337 34.04 -55.20 -30.19
CA SER A 337 35.31 -55.53 -29.54
C SER A 337 35.23 -55.19 -28.06
N SER A 338 34.56 -56.09 -27.34
CA SER A 338 34.74 -56.31 -25.92
C SER A 338 36.17 -56.81 -25.67
N GLU A 339 37.16 -55.93 -25.47
CA GLU A 339 38.48 -56.31 -24.93
C GLU A 339 39.33 -55.08 -24.55
N THR A 340 38.88 -54.29 -23.58
CA THR A 340 39.75 -53.64 -22.56
C THR A 340 38.90 -53.29 -21.35
N SER A 341 38.62 -54.29 -20.50
CA SER A 341 38.19 -54.06 -19.10
C SER A 341 39.36 -53.56 -18.25
N SER A 342 40.06 -52.54 -18.75
CA SER A 342 41.20 -51.93 -18.10
C SER A 342 40.83 -50.49 -17.76
N VAL A 343 40.74 -50.23 -16.45
CA VAL A 343 40.63 -48.92 -15.77
C VAL A 343 41.62 -47.87 -16.32
N LYS A 344 42.61 -48.27 -17.11
CA LYS A 344 43.71 -47.41 -17.55
C LYS A 344 43.39 -46.48 -18.72
N ASP A 345 42.35 -46.72 -19.52
CA ASP A 345 42.10 -45.89 -20.71
C ASP A 345 40.63 -45.52 -20.87
N VAL A 346 40.13 -44.65 -19.98
CA VAL A 346 38.96 -43.82 -20.29
C VAL A 346 39.50 -42.64 -21.12
N PRO A 347 39.26 -42.59 -22.44
CA PRO A 347 39.79 -41.49 -23.25
C PRO A 347 39.23 -40.17 -22.74
N THR A 348 40.09 -39.17 -22.60
CA THR A 348 39.72 -37.84 -22.09
C THR A 348 38.52 -37.30 -22.90
N GLY A 349 37.37 -37.15 -22.24
CA GLY A 349 36.14 -36.66 -22.87
C GLY A 349 35.09 -37.71 -23.24
N SER A 350 35.29 -39.02 -23.03
CA SER A 350 34.25 -40.04 -23.28
C SER A 350 33.02 -39.90 -22.36
N LEU A 351 33.23 -39.53 -21.09
CA LEU A 351 32.14 -39.18 -20.17
C LEU A 351 31.44 -37.88 -20.59
N HIS A 352 32.19 -36.92 -21.11
CA HIS A 352 31.61 -35.67 -21.61
C HIS A 352 30.72 -35.91 -22.84
N THR A 353 31.15 -36.74 -23.79
CA THR A 353 30.32 -37.12 -24.94
C THR A 353 29.10 -37.93 -24.52
N GLY A 354 29.25 -38.87 -23.56
CA GLY A 354 28.12 -39.61 -22.98
C GLY A 354 27.10 -38.70 -22.29
N LEU A 355 27.55 -37.70 -21.54
CA LEU A 355 26.67 -36.71 -20.89
C LEU A 355 25.99 -35.76 -21.89
N LEU A 356 26.67 -35.38 -22.98
CA LEU A 356 26.05 -34.62 -24.07
C LEU A 356 24.96 -35.42 -24.77
N GLU A 357 25.21 -36.72 -24.99
CA GLU A 357 24.20 -37.63 -25.54
C GLU A 357 23.01 -37.78 -24.58
N LEU A 358 23.26 -37.96 -23.28
CA LEU A 358 22.22 -38.00 -22.24
C LEU A 358 21.38 -36.73 -22.27
N ARG A 359 22.03 -35.55 -22.27
CA ARG A 359 21.35 -34.26 -22.35
C ARG A 359 20.48 -34.14 -23.60
N ARG A 360 20.97 -34.59 -24.76
CA ARG A 360 20.19 -34.58 -26.00
C ARG A 360 18.97 -35.50 -25.89
N LEU A 361 19.13 -36.71 -25.37
CA LEU A 361 18.03 -37.67 -25.21
C LEU A 361 16.99 -37.17 -24.20
N THR A 362 17.41 -36.57 -23.08
CA THR A 362 16.49 -35.96 -22.10
C THR A 362 15.78 -34.73 -22.68
N GLN A 363 16.47 -33.89 -23.45
CA GLN A 363 15.85 -32.73 -24.11
C GLN A 363 14.80 -33.16 -25.14
N ASN A 364 15.09 -34.21 -25.93
CA ASN A 364 14.11 -34.73 -26.89
C ASN A 364 12.82 -35.22 -26.21
N LEU A 365 12.90 -35.85 -25.03
CA LEU A 365 11.72 -36.25 -24.26
C LEU A 365 10.95 -35.04 -23.71
N LEU A 366 11.67 -33.99 -23.29
CA LEU A 366 11.04 -32.75 -22.82
C LEU A 366 10.36 -31.99 -23.96
N ASP A 367 11.00 -31.86 -25.12
CA ASP A 367 10.44 -31.20 -26.30
C ASP A 367 9.21 -31.95 -26.83
N GLY A 368 9.23 -33.29 -26.78
CA GLY A 368 8.05 -34.12 -27.08
C GLY A 368 6.89 -33.88 -26.11
N ASN A 369 7.20 -33.69 -24.82
CA ASN A 369 6.20 -33.33 -23.81
C ASN A 369 5.71 -31.88 -23.97
N GLU A 370 6.57 -30.94 -24.36
CA GLU A 370 6.17 -29.56 -24.64
C GLU A 370 5.25 -29.48 -25.85
N SER A 371 5.51 -30.26 -26.90
CA SER A 371 4.64 -30.38 -28.08
C SER A 371 3.26 -30.95 -27.72
N THR A 372 3.22 -32.01 -26.92
CA THR A 372 1.94 -32.60 -26.46
C THR A 372 1.20 -31.67 -25.48
N MET A 373 1.90 -31.00 -24.56
CA MET A 373 1.35 -29.99 -23.66
C MET A 373 0.84 -28.76 -24.41
N ALA A 374 1.53 -28.34 -25.49
CA ALA A 374 1.10 -27.23 -26.33
C ALA A 374 -0.20 -27.57 -27.06
N LEU A 375 -0.32 -28.78 -27.62
CA LEU A 375 -1.56 -29.25 -28.25
C LEU A 375 -2.74 -29.29 -27.27
N LEU A 376 -2.53 -29.85 -26.08
CA LEU A 376 -3.56 -29.87 -25.02
C LEU A 376 -3.91 -28.46 -24.53
N SER A 377 -2.94 -27.55 -24.47
CA SER A 377 -3.18 -26.15 -24.07
C SER A 377 -4.05 -25.42 -25.09
N VAL A 378 -3.81 -25.62 -26.39
CA VAL A 378 -4.65 -25.08 -27.47
C VAL A 378 -6.08 -25.64 -27.37
N GLU A 379 -6.23 -26.94 -27.12
CA GLU A 379 -7.54 -27.57 -26.94
C GLU A 379 -8.29 -27.02 -25.71
N ILE A 380 -7.61 -26.84 -24.57
CA ILE A 380 -8.18 -26.22 -23.36
C ILE A 380 -8.58 -24.76 -23.61
N CYS A 381 -7.77 -23.99 -24.35
CA CYS A 381 -8.11 -22.62 -24.72
C CYS A 381 -9.37 -22.56 -25.60
N SER A 382 -9.48 -23.43 -26.60
CA SER A 382 -10.69 -23.53 -27.44
C SER A 382 -11.93 -23.88 -26.60
N LEU A 383 -11.83 -24.84 -25.68
CA LEU A 383 -12.93 -25.23 -24.80
C LEU A 383 -13.33 -24.12 -23.81
N ARG A 384 -12.36 -23.30 -23.36
CA ARG A 384 -12.63 -22.13 -22.52
C ARG A 384 -13.36 -21.04 -23.28
N GLU A 385 -12.94 -20.74 -24.51
CA GLU A 385 -13.61 -19.77 -25.37
C GLU A 385 -15.05 -20.19 -25.68
N ASP A 386 -15.28 -21.47 -25.98
CA ASP A 386 -16.63 -22.00 -26.17
C ASP A 386 -17.49 -21.90 -24.91
N ASN A 387 -16.93 -22.15 -23.72
CA ASN A 387 -17.65 -21.95 -22.45
C ASN A 387 -18.02 -20.48 -22.20
N VAL A 388 -17.11 -19.55 -22.48
CA VAL A 388 -17.39 -18.11 -22.38
C VAL A 388 -18.49 -17.71 -23.36
N ARG A 389 -18.43 -18.22 -24.59
CA ARG A 389 -19.47 -18.00 -25.61
C ARG A 389 -20.83 -18.53 -25.16
N MET A 390 -20.88 -19.72 -24.57
CA MET A 390 -22.13 -20.30 -24.05
C MET A 390 -22.69 -19.51 -22.87
N ARG A 391 -21.85 -18.98 -21.97
CA ARG A 391 -22.29 -18.10 -20.88
C ARG A 391 -22.83 -16.77 -21.41
N ALA A 392 -22.15 -16.13 -22.36
CA ALA A 392 -22.65 -14.91 -22.97
C ALA A 392 -24.01 -15.10 -23.65
N MET A 393 -24.24 -16.26 -24.28
CA MET A 393 -25.55 -16.60 -24.85
C MET A 393 -26.62 -16.85 -23.77
N ALA A 394 -26.24 -17.42 -22.63
CA ALA A 394 -27.14 -17.60 -21.49
C ALA A 394 -27.52 -16.25 -20.83
N ASP A 395 -26.56 -15.35 -20.64
CA ASP A 395 -26.76 -14.01 -20.06
C ASP A 395 -27.67 -13.13 -20.93
N VAL A 396 -27.67 -13.32 -22.27
CA VAL A 396 -28.60 -12.63 -23.18
C VAL A 396 -29.99 -13.29 -23.19
N ARG A 397 -30.05 -14.61 -22.97
CA ARG A 397 -31.31 -15.36 -22.95
C ARG A 397 -32.14 -15.06 -21.70
N GLU A 398 -31.51 -14.89 -20.55
CA GLU A 398 -32.18 -14.60 -19.27
C GLU A 398 -33.06 -13.33 -19.29
N PRO A 399 -32.59 -12.15 -19.74
CA PRO A 399 -33.43 -10.95 -19.83
C PRO A 399 -34.52 -11.08 -20.90
N SER A 400 -34.29 -11.85 -21.97
CA SER A 400 -35.31 -12.15 -22.99
C SER A 400 -36.44 -13.01 -22.41
N GLU A 401 -36.12 -14.02 -21.61
CA GLU A 401 -37.10 -14.85 -20.90
C GLU A 401 -37.88 -14.06 -19.84
N GLN A 402 -37.19 -13.17 -19.10
CA GLN A 402 -37.83 -12.25 -18.16
C GLN A 402 -38.79 -11.28 -18.86
N LEU A 403 -38.37 -10.68 -19.99
CA LEU A 403 -39.22 -9.81 -20.80
C LEU A 403 -40.44 -10.56 -21.34
N GLN A 404 -40.27 -11.79 -21.84
CA GLN A 404 -41.38 -12.63 -22.30
C GLN A 404 -42.35 -12.97 -21.17
N SER A 405 -41.87 -13.21 -19.95
CA SER A 405 -42.74 -13.42 -18.79
C SER A 405 -43.54 -12.17 -18.44
N ALA A 406 -42.90 -11.00 -18.41
CA ALA A 406 -43.57 -9.73 -18.14
C ALA A 406 -44.64 -9.39 -19.20
N ILE A 407 -44.41 -9.74 -20.47
CA ILE A 407 -45.41 -9.61 -21.53
C ILE A 407 -46.61 -10.52 -21.25
N ARG A 408 -46.39 -11.79 -20.89
CA ARG A 408 -47.48 -12.72 -20.53
C ARG A 408 -48.30 -12.21 -19.35
N ASP A 409 -47.65 -11.78 -18.27
CA ASP A 409 -48.34 -11.27 -17.08
C ASP A 409 -49.18 -10.01 -17.39
N ARG A 410 -48.65 -9.13 -18.26
CA ARG A 410 -49.38 -7.96 -18.73
C ARG A 410 -50.59 -8.36 -19.55
N ASP A 411 -50.45 -9.30 -20.47
CA ASP A 411 -51.55 -9.75 -21.33
C ASP A 411 -52.64 -10.46 -20.50
N ASP A 412 -52.25 -11.24 -19.48
CA ASP A 412 -53.18 -11.83 -18.50
C ASP A 412 -53.90 -10.74 -17.67
N ALA A 413 -53.19 -9.70 -17.25
CA ALA A 413 -53.80 -8.56 -16.56
C ALA A 413 -54.80 -7.82 -17.47
N ILE A 414 -54.46 -7.62 -18.75
CA ILE A 414 -55.37 -7.03 -19.75
C ILE A 414 -56.61 -7.91 -19.93
N ALA A 415 -56.44 -9.22 -20.05
CA ALA A 415 -57.55 -10.16 -20.16
C ALA A 415 -58.45 -10.10 -18.92
N ASN A 416 -57.88 -10.06 -17.71
CA ASN A 416 -58.63 -9.92 -16.46
C ASN A 416 -59.39 -8.58 -16.36
N VAL A 417 -58.79 -7.48 -16.80
CA VAL A 417 -59.47 -6.17 -16.86
C VAL A 417 -60.62 -6.22 -17.87
N SER A 418 -60.42 -6.84 -19.03
CA SER A 418 -61.48 -7.04 -20.03
C SER A 418 -62.64 -7.88 -19.48
N LEU A 419 -62.33 -8.99 -18.81
CA LEU A 419 -63.32 -9.86 -18.17
C LEU A 419 -64.09 -9.14 -17.06
N THR A 420 -63.40 -8.40 -16.20
CA THR A 420 -64.05 -7.61 -15.13
C THR A 420 -64.92 -6.49 -15.69
N SER A 421 -64.50 -5.83 -16.77
CA SER A 421 -65.33 -4.85 -17.50
C SER A 421 -66.60 -5.50 -18.05
N GLN A 422 -66.50 -6.66 -18.72
CA GLN A 422 -67.68 -7.39 -19.21
C GLN A 422 -68.62 -7.84 -18.08
N ILE A 423 -68.06 -8.33 -16.96
CA ILE A 423 -68.85 -8.67 -15.77
C ILE A 423 -69.58 -7.43 -15.24
N GLN A 424 -68.91 -6.28 -15.20
CA GLN A 424 -69.52 -5.03 -14.74
C GLN A 424 -70.63 -4.55 -15.68
N GLU A 425 -70.43 -4.64 -17.00
CA GLU A 425 -71.49 -4.38 -17.99
C GLU A 425 -72.69 -5.31 -17.78
N LYS A 426 -72.45 -6.62 -17.57
CA LYS A 426 -73.50 -7.58 -17.27
C LYS A 426 -74.26 -7.23 -15.99
N ILE A 427 -73.57 -6.85 -14.92
CA ILE A 427 -74.20 -6.41 -13.67
C ILE A 427 -75.09 -5.18 -13.90
N VAL A 428 -74.63 -4.21 -14.70
CA VAL A 428 -75.42 -3.02 -15.04
C VAL A 428 -76.66 -3.40 -15.85
N ILE A 429 -76.55 -4.31 -16.82
CA ILE A 429 -77.69 -4.82 -17.59
C ILE A 429 -78.68 -5.55 -16.67
N ASP A 430 -78.20 -6.45 -15.81
CA ASP A 430 -79.03 -7.19 -14.86
C ASP A 430 -79.76 -6.22 -13.90
N GLN A 431 -79.08 -5.16 -13.44
CA GLN A 431 -79.68 -4.11 -12.61
C GLN A 431 -80.77 -3.32 -13.37
N GLN A 432 -80.52 -2.91 -14.62
CA GLN A 432 -81.51 -2.22 -15.44
C GLN A 432 -82.75 -3.11 -15.71
N LEU A 433 -82.55 -4.41 -15.88
CA LEU A 433 -83.64 -5.37 -16.05
C LEU A 433 -84.47 -5.51 -14.77
N MET A 434 -83.81 -5.60 -13.61
CA MET A 434 -84.45 -5.65 -12.30
C MET A 434 -85.27 -4.38 -12.01
N ASP A 435 -84.72 -3.19 -12.30
CA ASP A 435 -85.42 -1.92 -12.12
C ASP A 435 -86.65 -1.84 -13.05
N LYS A 436 -86.51 -2.26 -14.32
CA LYS A 436 -87.64 -2.32 -15.27
C LYS A 436 -88.75 -3.27 -14.81
N HIS A 437 -88.40 -4.46 -14.32
CA HIS A 437 -89.39 -5.36 -13.74
C HIS A 437 -90.04 -4.75 -12.50
N GLN A 438 -89.28 -4.06 -11.65
CA GLN A 438 -89.86 -3.39 -10.48
C GLN A 438 -90.83 -2.28 -10.89
N ASP A 439 -90.55 -1.54 -11.96
CA ASP A 439 -91.45 -0.56 -12.56
C ASP A 439 -92.69 -1.21 -13.20
N GLU A 440 -92.54 -2.33 -13.90
CA GLU A 440 -93.65 -3.13 -14.44
C GLU A 440 -94.55 -3.68 -13.31
N TRP A 441 -93.97 -4.22 -12.23
CA TRP A 441 -94.73 -4.70 -11.06
C TRP A 441 -95.40 -3.55 -10.29
N ARG A 442 -94.74 -2.38 -10.16
CA ARG A 442 -95.37 -1.16 -9.63
C ARG A 442 -96.53 -0.69 -10.53
N SER A 443 -96.44 -0.90 -11.83
CA SER A 443 -97.49 -0.56 -12.81
C SER A 443 -98.64 -1.57 -12.87
N VAL A 444 -98.43 -2.83 -12.47
CA VAL A 444 -99.46 -3.89 -12.43
C VAL A 444 -100.21 -3.94 -11.10
N CYS A 445 -99.59 -3.52 -10.00
CA CYS A 445 -100.24 -3.40 -8.69
C CYS A 445 -100.72 -1.96 -8.40
N THR A 446 -101.61 -1.44 -9.25
CA THR A 446 -102.49 -0.31 -8.91
C THR A 446 -103.95 -0.78 -8.80
N PRO A 447 -104.56 -0.79 -7.61
CA PRO A 447 -105.99 -0.55 -7.47
C PRO A 447 -106.23 0.96 -7.51
N LEU A 448 -107.31 1.35 -8.21
CA LEU A 448 -107.75 2.72 -8.37
C LEU A 448 -107.97 3.44 -7.02
N SER A 449 -107.36 4.62 -6.97
CA SER A 449 -107.86 5.89 -6.41
C SER A 449 -107.77 6.12 -4.89
N GLY A 450 -107.10 7.25 -4.57
CA GLY A 450 -107.71 8.18 -3.63
C GLY A 450 -106.85 8.65 -2.46
N SER A 451 -105.92 9.55 -2.75
CA SER A 451 -105.66 10.77 -1.98
C SER A 451 -104.98 10.70 -0.60
N THR A 452 -104.09 11.67 -0.45
CA THR A 452 -103.62 12.33 0.79
C THR A 452 -102.56 11.71 1.70
N ARG A 453 -101.68 12.63 2.11
CA ARG A 453 -100.91 12.72 3.37
C ARG A 453 -99.69 11.80 3.45
N SER A 454 -98.46 12.28 3.59
CA SER A 454 -97.84 13.35 4.40
C SER A 454 -96.80 12.68 5.31
N GLN A 455 -95.67 13.37 5.50
CA GLN A 455 -94.69 13.27 6.60
C GLN A 455 -93.41 12.43 6.37
N SER A 456 -92.34 13.14 5.97
CA SER A 456 -91.03 13.34 6.64
C SER A 456 -90.73 12.52 7.93
N PRO A 457 -89.46 12.28 8.37
CA PRO A 457 -88.31 13.21 8.27
C PRO A 457 -86.84 12.66 8.26
N ARG A 458 -85.91 13.56 7.91
CA ARG A 458 -84.56 13.84 8.49
C ARG A 458 -83.41 12.79 8.48
N ARG A 459 -82.35 13.18 7.75
CA ARG A 459 -80.99 13.55 8.23
C ARG A 459 -80.17 12.52 9.04
N ALA A 460 -79.07 12.04 8.43
CA ALA A 460 -77.73 12.05 9.04
C ALA A 460 -76.63 11.76 7.98
N ARG A 461 -75.88 12.81 7.60
CA ARG A 461 -74.53 12.68 7.02
C ARG A 461 -73.55 12.56 8.18
N ARG A 462 -72.73 11.50 8.20
CA ARG A 462 -71.39 11.51 8.83
C ARG A 462 -70.43 10.83 7.87
N PHE A 463 -69.59 11.63 7.22
CA PHE A 463 -68.35 11.14 6.63
C PHE A 463 -67.39 10.85 7.78
N SER A 464 -66.91 9.61 7.88
CA SER A 464 -65.84 9.22 8.81
C SER A 464 -64.52 9.23 8.05
N GLU A 465 -63.74 10.24 8.37
CA GLU A 465 -62.30 10.38 8.23
C GLU A 465 -61.58 9.11 8.71
N ARG A 466 -61.01 8.31 7.79
CA ARG A 466 -59.92 7.33 8.04
C ARG A 466 -59.04 7.17 6.81
N ASP A 467 -58.52 8.30 6.33
CA ASP A 467 -57.24 8.33 5.63
C ASP A 467 -56.23 8.92 6.62
N LYS A 468 -55.34 8.07 7.14
CA LYS A 468 -53.96 8.36 7.58
C LYS A 468 -53.43 7.23 8.45
N ARG A 469 -52.30 6.67 8.00
CA ARG A 469 -51.39 5.75 8.73
C ARG A 469 -52.01 4.36 8.84
N LEU A 470 -51.48 3.36 8.14
CA LEU A 470 -50.24 2.67 8.48
C LEU A 470 -49.82 1.89 7.23
N PHE A 471 -48.62 2.10 6.71
CA PHE A 471 -47.67 1.02 6.42
C PHE A 471 -46.30 1.67 6.23
N SER A 472 -45.50 1.47 7.26
CA SER A 472 -44.13 1.90 7.42
C SER A 472 -43.23 1.28 6.36
N PHE A 473 -42.36 2.12 5.82
CA PHE A 473 -41.23 1.82 4.96
C PHE A 473 -40.36 0.66 5.47
N PHE A 474 -39.95 -0.17 4.51
CA PHE A 474 -38.80 -1.07 4.57
C PHE A 474 -37.53 -0.25 4.85
N LYS A 475 -36.78 -0.67 5.87
CA LYS A 475 -35.39 -0.30 6.11
C LYS A 475 -34.52 -1.41 5.50
N LYS A 476 -33.69 -1.07 4.51
CA LYS A 476 -32.48 -1.82 4.18
C LYS A 476 -31.48 -0.88 3.50
N ASN A 477 -30.61 -0.30 4.33
CA ASN A 477 -29.16 -0.44 4.21
C ASN A 477 -28.69 -0.97 5.57
#